data_AF-A0A9D7N1Q2-F1
#
_entry.id   AF-A0A9D7N1Q2-F1
#
_cell.length_a   1.000
_cell.length_b   1.000
_cell.length_c   1.000
_cell.angle_alpha   90.00
_cell.angle_beta   90.00
_cell.angle_gamma   90.00
#
_symmetry.space_group_name_H-M   'P 1'
#
loop_
_entity.id
_entity.type
_entity.pdbx_description
1 polymer ?
#
loop_
_entity_poly.entity_id
_entity_poly.type
_entity_poly.pdbx_seq_one_letter_code
_entity_poly.pdbx_strand_id
1 'polypeptide(L)'
;MIEGLESGASKEDLARKHHVSIVTITRVLRTEPGLSQRWHHVLGERRRQEARAKWLELLTGTTGLPIKTVRKMDSATFAWLYRNDRQWLCDSNLKYATAVQPNNYAQSRMHRKDADLAQALRMLVLDLHRTRYGARIDISELTDALPELRTCIRQLVHWPQTARVISEVLTQSAPIPTDRSTNVFATDYF
;
A
#
# COMPACT_ATOMS: atom_id res chain seq x y z
N MET A 1 -40.01 29.44 12.78
CA MET A 1 -39.53 29.61 11.40
C MET A 1 -38.11 30.16 11.37
N ILE A 2 -37.86 31.35 11.92
CA ILE A 2 -36.51 31.96 11.97
C ILE A 2 -35.50 31.05 12.70
N GLU A 3 -35.82 30.57 13.91
CA GLU A 3 -34.98 29.61 14.65
C GLU A 3 -34.62 28.34 13.85
N GLY A 4 -35.53 27.87 13.00
CA GLY A 4 -35.29 26.73 12.12
C GLY A 4 -34.28 27.04 11.01
N LEU A 5 -34.29 28.27 10.49
CA LEU A 5 -33.28 28.73 9.54
C LEU A 5 -31.95 29.01 10.25
N GLU A 6 -31.97 29.50 11.47
CA GLU A 6 -30.74 29.69 12.25
C GLU A 6 -30.05 28.38 12.59
N SER A 7 -30.81 27.28 12.72
CA SER A 7 -30.29 25.93 12.89
C SER A 7 -29.98 25.20 11.57
N GLY A 8 -30.13 25.85 10.42
CA GLY A 8 -29.76 25.27 9.12
C GLY A 8 -30.76 24.26 8.55
N ALA A 9 -32.03 24.28 8.97
CA ALA A 9 -33.05 23.42 8.39
C ALA A 9 -33.25 23.71 6.89
N SER A 10 -33.70 22.70 6.14
CA SER A 10 -34.00 22.85 4.72
C SER A 10 -35.19 23.79 4.53
N LYS A 11 -35.21 24.49 3.39
CA LYS A 11 -36.31 25.41 3.07
C LYS A 11 -37.61 24.64 2.87
N GLU A 12 -37.50 23.45 2.31
CA GLU A 12 -38.58 22.51 2.01
C GLU A 12 -39.25 22.00 3.29
N ASP A 13 -38.45 21.59 4.29
CA ASP A 13 -38.97 21.08 5.55
C ASP A 13 -39.63 22.19 6.37
N LEU A 14 -39.05 23.40 6.36
CA LEU A 14 -39.65 24.56 7.00
C LEU A 14 -40.93 25.03 6.32
N ALA A 15 -40.95 25.02 4.98
CA ALA A 15 -42.14 25.32 4.20
C ALA A 15 -43.28 24.36 4.57
N ARG A 16 -42.99 23.06 4.62
CA ARG A 16 -43.95 22.02 4.99
C ARG A 16 -44.42 22.16 6.44
N LYS A 17 -43.49 22.33 7.39
CA LYS A 17 -43.76 22.46 8.83
C LYS A 17 -44.61 23.69 9.17
N HIS A 18 -44.39 24.79 8.47
CA HIS A 18 -45.10 26.04 8.71
C HIS A 18 -46.28 26.27 7.75
N HIS A 19 -46.59 25.30 6.86
CA HIS A 19 -47.64 25.39 5.86
C HIS A 19 -47.53 26.65 4.97
N VAL A 20 -46.30 27.03 4.61
CA VAL A 20 -46.02 28.16 3.72
C VAL A 20 -45.27 27.71 2.48
N SER A 21 -45.26 28.55 1.44
CA SER A 21 -44.47 28.28 0.24
C SER A 21 -42.95 28.42 0.51
N ILE A 22 -42.13 27.72 -0.29
CA ILE A 22 -40.66 27.91 -0.30
C ILE A 22 -40.28 29.36 -0.66
N VAL A 23 -41.11 30.04 -1.47
CA VAL A 23 -40.94 31.46 -1.80
C VAL A 23 -41.05 32.32 -0.55
N THR A 24 -41.98 32.02 0.35
CA THR A 24 -42.13 32.70 1.64
C THR A 24 -40.88 32.53 2.49
N ILE A 25 -40.35 31.31 2.61
CA ILE A 25 -39.11 31.03 3.34
C ILE A 25 -37.92 31.79 2.73
N THR A 26 -37.83 31.81 1.40
CA THR A 26 -36.78 32.53 0.68
C THR A 26 -36.88 34.05 0.87
N ARG A 27 -38.10 34.58 0.96
CA ARG A 27 -38.34 36.00 1.26
C ARG A 27 -37.83 36.34 2.65
N VAL A 28 -38.18 35.53 3.66
CA VAL A 28 -37.68 35.70 5.05
C VAL A 28 -36.15 35.67 5.09
N LEU A 29 -35.49 34.72 4.41
CA LEU A 29 -34.02 34.68 4.32
C LEU A 29 -33.39 35.96 3.74
N ARG A 30 -34.09 36.64 2.84
CA ARG A 30 -33.60 37.85 2.17
C ARG A 30 -33.92 39.13 2.94
N THR A 31 -35.03 39.17 3.67
CA THR A 31 -35.49 40.35 4.40
C THR A 31 -34.90 40.45 5.80
N GLU A 32 -34.61 39.31 6.44
CA GLU A 32 -34.03 39.28 7.77
C GLU A 32 -32.50 39.53 7.74
N PRO A 33 -32.01 40.61 8.38
CA PRO A 33 -30.59 40.96 8.36
C PRO A 33 -29.69 39.84 8.90
N GLY A 34 -28.70 39.45 8.10
CA GLY A 34 -27.71 38.43 8.48
C GLY A 34 -28.23 36.99 8.55
N LEU A 35 -29.55 36.75 8.43
CA LEU A 35 -30.12 35.40 8.54
C LEU A 35 -29.63 34.47 7.42
N SER A 36 -29.59 34.98 6.17
CA SER A 36 -29.03 34.23 5.04
C SER A 36 -27.57 33.82 5.28
N GLN A 37 -26.74 34.72 5.81
CA GLN A 37 -25.33 34.43 6.08
C GLN A 37 -25.19 33.35 7.17
N ARG A 38 -25.95 33.47 8.27
CA ARG A 38 -25.99 32.46 9.34
C ARG A 38 -26.45 31.10 8.82
N TRP A 39 -27.51 31.05 8.03
CA TRP A 39 -28.02 29.82 7.43
C TRP A 39 -26.98 29.15 6.51
N HIS A 40 -26.33 29.91 5.61
CA HIS A 40 -25.26 29.38 4.76
C HIS A 40 -24.05 28.91 5.56
N HIS A 41 -23.70 29.64 6.63
CA HIS A 41 -22.61 29.23 7.52
C HIS A 41 -22.91 27.89 8.19
N VAL A 42 -24.09 27.71 8.77
CA VAL A 42 -24.50 26.45 9.41
C VAL A 42 -24.53 25.29 8.41
N LEU A 43 -25.07 25.51 7.21
CA LEU A 43 -25.04 24.51 6.15
C LEU A 43 -23.62 24.17 5.70
N GLY A 44 -22.74 25.17 5.61
CA GLY A 44 -21.32 24.99 5.28
C GLY A 44 -20.60 24.16 6.33
N GLU A 45 -20.78 24.47 7.61
CA GLU A 45 -20.22 23.70 8.73
C GLU A 45 -20.74 22.27 8.75
N ARG A 46 -22.05 22.07 8.57
CA ARG A 46 -22.65 20.73 8.51
C ARG A 46 -22.05 19.91 7.37
N ARG A 47 -21.98 20.47 6.16
CA ARG A 47 -21.37 19.79 5.01
C ARG A 47 -19.89 19.49 5.24
N ARG A 48 -19.17 20.39 5.94
CA ARG A 48 -17.78 20.15 6.35
C ARG A 48 -17.68 18.95 7.28
N GLN A 49 -18.52 18.89 8.31
CA GLN A 49 -18.55 17.76 9.24
C GLN A 49 -18.91 16.44 8.56
N GLU A 50 -19.90 16.43 7.67
CA GLU A 50 -20.29 15.25 6.89
C GLU A 50 -19.14 14.76 6.00
N ALA A 51 -18.46 15.68 5.30
CA ALA A 51 -17.31 15.34 4.47
C ALA A 51 -16.13 14.82 5.31
N ARG A 52 -15.87 15.42 6.48
CA ARG A 52 -14.86 14.96 7.44
C ARG A 52 -15.15 13.55 7.93
N ALA A 53 -16.39 13.30 8.36
CA ALA A 53 -16.82 12.00 8.85
C ALA A 53 -16.66 10.91 7.78
N LYS A 54 -17.14 11.18 6.56
CA LYS A 54 -17.00 10.27 5.43
C LYS A 54 -15.53 9.99 5.09
N TRP A 55 -14.67 11.01 5.15
CA TRP A 55 -13.25 10.83 4.91
C TRP A 55 -12.58 9.98 5.99
N LEU A 56 -12.91 10.22 7.27
CA LEU A 56 -12.38 9.40 8.37
C LEU A 56 -12.86 7.95 8.31
N GLU A 57 -14.13 7.72 8.00
CA GLU A 57 -14.69 6.37 7.79
C GLU A 57 -13.97 5.63 6.66
N LEU A 58 -13.67 6.33 5.57
CA LEU A 58 -12.89 5.77 4.48
C LEU A 58 -11.46 5.41 4.93
N LEU A 59 -10.82 6.27 5.73
CA LEU A 59 -9.47 6.00 6.26
C LEU A 59 -9.46 4.80 7.20
N THR A 60 -10.43 4.68 8.12
CA THR A 60 -10.50 3.54 9.04
C THR A 60 -10.75 2.23 8.29
N GLY A 61 -11.64 2.23 7.30
CA GLY A 61 -11.94 1.07 6.46
C GLY A 61 -10.83 0.63 5.51
N THR A 62 -9.80 1.47 5.29
CA THR A 62 -8.72 1.22 4.34
C THR A 62 -7.34 1.12 4.99
N THR A 63 -7.28 0.85 6.30
CA THR A 63 -6.03 0.77 7.08
C THR A 63 -4.96 -0.06 6.36
N GLY A 64 -3.78 0.53 6.15
CA GLY A 64 -2.64 -0.11 5.47
C GLY A 64 -2.50 0.20 3.98
N LEU A 65 -3.48 0.85 3.35
CA LEU A 65 -3.36 1.31 1.97
C LEU A 65 -2.59 2.63 1.87
N PRO A 66 -1.82 2.86 0.78
CA PRO A 66 -1.24 4.17 0.53
C PRO A 66 -2.32 5.23 0.36
N ILE A 67 -2.11 6.43 0.91
CA ILE A 67 -3.08 7.54 0.81
C ILE A 67 -3.44 7.88 -0.63
N LYS A 68 -2.52 7.68 -1.58
CA LYS A 68 -2.78 7.86 -3.03
C LYS A 68 -3.90 6.96 -3.53
N THR A 69 -4.03 5.74 -2.99
CA THR A 69 -5.09 4.79 -3.34
C THR A 69 -6.40 5.22 -2.72
N VAL A 70 -6.39 5.61 -1.43
CA VAL A 70 -7.59 6.08 -0.71
C VAL A 70 -8.23 7.29 -1.41
N ARG A 71 -7.41 8.24 -1.88
CA ARG A 71 -7.88 9.41 -2.67
C ARG A 71 -8.63 9.04 -3.95
N LYS A 72 -8.31 7.90 -4.56
CA LYS A 72 -9.01 7.44 -5.76
C LYS A 72 -10.35 6.78 -5.45
N MET A 73 -10.51 6.22 -4.25
CA MET A 73 -11.74 5.55 -3.83
C MET A 73 -12.89 6.55 -3.61
N ASP A 74 -12.59 7.75 -3.08
CA ASP A 74 -13.57 8.84 -3.02
C ASP A 74 -12.93 10.19 -3.38
N SER A 75 -12.75 10.39 -4.69
CA SER A 75 -12.16 11.63 -5.22
C SER A 75 -13.06 12.85 -5.00
N ALA A 76 -14.38 12.66 -4.91
CA ALA A 76 -15.32 13.77 -4.73
C ALA A 76 -15.19 14.37 -3.34
N THR A 77 -15.20 13.53 -2.29
CA THR A 77 -15.02 13.96 -0.90
C THR A 77 -13.65 14.60 -0.69
N PHE A 78 -12.59 13.97 -1.23
CA PHE A 78 -11.23 14.54 -1.19
C PHE A 78 -11.18 15.94 -1.84
N ALA A 79 -11.70 16.07 -3.06
CA ALA A 79 -11.65 17.33 -3.80
C ALA A 79 -12.50 18.43 -3.13
N TRP A 80 -13.61 18.06 -2.49
CA TRP A 80 -14.42 19.01 -1.71
C TRP A 80 -13.65 19.49 -0.47
N LEU A 81 -13.09 18.57 0.33
CA LEU A 81 -12.31 18.92 1.53
C LEU A 81 -11.05 19.72 1.17
N TYR A 82 -10.38 19.40 0.07
CA TYR A 82 -9.19 20.13 -0.36
C TYR A 82 -9.49 21.60 -0.64
N ARG A 83 -10.68 21.91 -1.18
CA ARG A 83 -11.10 23.29 -1.48
C ARG A 83 -11.64 24.04 -0.26
N ASN A 84 -12.32 23.33 0.65
CA ASN A 84 -13.10 23.95 1.73
C ASN A 84 -12.48 23.80 3.12
N ASP A 85 -11.50 22.90 3.29
CA ASP A 85 -10.96 22.51 4.60
C ASP A 85 -9.58 21.83 4.48
N ARG A 86 -8.68 22.49 3.76
CA ARG A 86 -7.39 21.93 3.36
C ARG A 86 -6.51 21.54 4.55
N GLN A 87 -6.45 22.40 5.57
CA GLN A 87 -5.58 22.19 6.72
C GLN A 87 -5.97 20.91 7.45
N TRP A 88 -7.26 20.76 7.78
CA TRP A 88 -7.78 19.56 8.43
C TRP A 88 -7.53 18.29 7.60
N LEU A 89 -7.68 18.37 6.27
CA LEU A 89 -7.42 17.24 5.37
C LEU A 89 -5.95 16.83 5.39
N CYS A 90 -5.03 17.79 5.35
CA CYS A 90 -3.59 17.53 5.44
C CYS A 90 -3.23 16.85 6.77
N ASP A 91 -3.72 17.39 7.89
CA ASP A 91 -3.42 16.87 9.22
C ASP A 91 -4.00 15.45 9.40
N SER A 92 -5.21 15.22 8.92
CA SER A 92 -5.84 13.89 8.93
C SER A 92 -5.06 12.86 8.11
N ASN A 93 -4.61 13.26 6.91
CA ASN A 93 -3.80 12.39 6.05
C ASN A 93 -2.42 12.11 6.64
N LEU A 94 -1.81 13.08 7.31
CA LEU A 94 -0.53 12.90 7.99
C LEU A 94 -0.68 11.88 9.12
N LYS A 95 -1.70 12.03 9.99
CA LYS A 95 -1.98 11.07 11.06
C LYS A 95 -2.18 9.65 10.54
N TYR A 96 -2.94 9.50 9.45
CA TYR A 96 -3.13 8.22 8.80
C TYR A 96 -1.82 7.66 8.25
N ALA A 97 -1.00 8.48 7.59
CA ALA A 97 0.29 8.06 7.03
C ALA A 97 1.34 7.72 8.10
N THR A 98 1.25 8.28 9.31
CA THR A 98 2.14 7.90 10.42
C THR A 98 1.65 6.61 11.10
N ALA A 99 0.34 6.37 11.14
CA ALA A 99 -0.24 5.12 11.64
C ALA A 99 -0.01 3.95 10.69
N VAL A 100 -0.06 4.20 9.39
CA VAL A 100 0.43 3.28 8.37
C VAL A 100 1.95 3.41 8.36
N GLN A 101 2.64 2.63 9.20
CA GLN A 101 4.09 2.42 9.05
C GLN A 101 4.41 2.36 7.55
N PRO A 102 5.39 3.13 7.04
CA PRO A 102 5.79 3.02 5.65
C PRO A 102 6.37 1.62 5.49
N ASN A 103 5.50 0.65 5.26
CA ASN A 103 5.91 -0.68 4.88
C ASN A 103 6.63 -0.44 3.57
N ASN A 104 7.95 -0.48 3.66
CA ASN A 104 8.90 -0.08 2.64
C ASN A 104 8.47 -0.69 1.32
N TYR A 105 7.67 0.01 0.52
CA TYR A 105 7.01 -0.62 -0.62
C TYR A 105 8.07 -1.11 -1.62
N ALA A 106 9.20 -0.41 -1.65
CA ALA A 106 10.42 -0.83 -2.33
C ALA A 106 11.06 -2.09 -1.69
N GLN A 107 11.24 -2.16 -0.37
CA GLN A 107 11.78 -3.36 0.28
C GLN A 107 10.80 -4.54 0.22
N SER A 108 9.50 -4.35 0.46
CA SER A 108 8.44 -5.35 0.26
C SER A 108 8.39 -5.86 -1.17
N ARG A 109 8.56 -4.99 -2.18
CA ARG A 109 8.67 -5.41 -3.59
C ARG A 109 9.95 -6.20 -3.85
N MET A 110 11.08 -5.78 -3.26
CA MET A 110 12.35 -6.49 -3.37
C MET A 110 12.30 -7.86 -2.69
N HIS A 111 11.73 -7.94 -1.49
CA HIS A 111 11.47 -9.19 -0.76
C HIS A 111 10.55 -10.13 -1.53
N ARG A 112 9.49 -9.61 -2.17
CA ARG A 112 8.64 -10.44 -3.05
C ARG A 112 9.43 -10.98 -4.24
N LYS A 113 10.22 -10.15 -4.92
CA LYS A 113 11.08 -10.61 -6.02
C LYS A 113 12.10 -11.65 -5.57
N ASP A 114 12.71 -11.46 -4.40
CA ASP A 114 13.65 -12.43 -3.82
C ASP A 114 12.97 -13.75 -3.46
N ALA A 115 11.75 -13.70 -2.90
CA ALA A 115 10.95 -14.88 -2.62
C ALA A 115 10.55 -15.64 -3.91
N ASP A 116 10.12 -14.92 -4.94
CA ASP A 116 9.70 -15.50 -6.22
C ASP A 116 10.88 -16.20 -6.91
N LEU A 117 12.05 -15.54 -6.95
CA LEU A 117 13.26 -16.11 -7.55
C LEU A 117 13.79 -17.31 -6.74
N ALA A 118 13.81 -17.22 -5.41
CA ALA A 118 14.18 -18.34 -4.55
C ALA A 118 13.25 -19.55 -4.76
N GLN A 119 11.95 -19.31 -4.94
CA GLN A 119 10.98 -20.35 -5.20
C GLN A 119 11.17 -20.99 -6.58
N ALA A 120 11.39 -20.18 -7.63
CA ALA A 120 11.71 -20.68 -8.96
C ALA A 120 12.99 -21.55 -8.95
N LEU A 121 14.01 -21.11 -8.22
CA LEU A 121 15.26 -21.86 -8.05
C LEU A 121 15.06 -23.20 -7.33
N ARG A 122 14.26 -23.23 -6.26
CA ARG A 122 13.91 -24.49 -5.57
C ARG A 122 13.18 -25.46 -6.49
N MET A 123 12.22 -24.97 -7.26
CA MET A 123 11.47 -25.81 -8.20
C MET A 123 12.37 -26.41 -9.27
N LEU A 124 13.30 -25.60 -9.82
CA LEU A 124 14.29 -26.08 -10.78
C LEU A 124 15.20 -27.16 -10.18
N VAL A 125 15.70 -26.93 -8.97
CA VAL A 125 16.56 -27.91 -8.26
C VAL A 125 15.82 -29.22 -8.01
N LEU A 126 14.54 -29.15 -7.58
CA LEU A 126 13.72 -30.34 -7.39
C LEU A 126 13.48 -31.11 -8.69
N ASP A 127 13.27 -30.41 -9.80
CA ASP A 127 13.08 -31.01 -11.12
C ASP A 127 14.35 -31.68 -11.65
N LEU A 128 15.50 -31.03 -11.45
CA LEU A 128 16.82 -31.58 -11.77
C LEU A 128 17.13 -32.83 -10.94
N HIS A 129 16.86 -32.81 -9.64
CA HIS A 129 17.04 -34.00 -8.79
C HIS A 129 16.11 -35.15 -9.16
N ARG A 130 14.89 -34.85 -9.62
CA ARG A 130 13.94 -35.86 -10.10
C ARG A 130 14.40 -36.51 -11.39
N THR A 131 14.92 -35.70 -12.32
CA THR A 131 15.36 -36.16 -13.64
C THR A 131 16.72 -36.84 -13.58
N ARG A 132 17.58 -36.41 -12.64
CA ARG A 132 18.97 -36.84 -12.53
C ARG A 132 19.30 -37.19 -11.08
N TYR A 133 18.94 -38.41 -10.69
CA TYR A 133 19.14 -38.89 -9.33
C TYR A 133 20.63 -38.84 -8.94
N GLY A 134 20.95 -38.05 -7.90
CA GLY A 134 22.29 -37.96 -7.32
C GLY A 134 23.35 -37.21 -8.14
N ALA A 135 22.98 -36.54 -9.23
CA ALA A 135 23.93 -35.72 -9.97
C ALA A 135 24.16 -34.36 -9.30
N ARG A 136 25.41 -33.89 -9.39
CA ARG A 136 25.80 -32.55 -8.94
C ARG A 136 25.13 -31.51 -9.83
N ILE A 137 24.53 -30.51 -9.18
CA ILE A 137 23.98 -29.34 -9.84
C ILE A 137 25.06 -28.26 -9.76
N ASP A 138 25.56 -27.81 -10.92
CA ASP A 138 26.53 -26.72 -10.98
C ASP A 138 25.82 -25.37 -11.08
N ILE A 139 26.49 -24.31 -10.61
CA ILE A 139 25.95 -22.95 -10.66
C ILE A 139 25.80 -22.45 -12.10
N SER A 140 26.66 -22.93 -13.02
CA SER A 140 26.56 -22.62 -14.45
C SER A 140 25.22 -23.09 -15.03
N GLU A 141 24.84 -24.34 -14.76
CA GLU A 141 23.57 -24.97 -15.16
C GLU A 141 22.36 -24.21 -14.61
N LEU A 142 22.43 -23.76 -13.35
CA LEU A 142 21.39 -22.92 -12.74
C LEU A 142 21.28 -21.55 -13.44
N THR A 143 22.41 -20.93 -13.80
CA THR A 143 22.42 -19.64 -14.51
C THR A 143 22.06 -19.71 -15.99
N ASP A 144 22.16 -20.89 -16.59
CA ASP A 144 21.70 -21.15 -17.96
C ASP A 144 20.19 -21.36 -17.99
N ALA A 145 19.63 -22.08 -17.02
CA ALA A 145 18.20 -22.30 -16.88
C ALA A 145 17.44 -21.07 -16.33
N LEU A 146 18.08 -20.26 -15.48
CA LEU A 146 17.51 -19.02 -14.92
C LEU A 146 18.46 -17.83 -15.18
N PRO A 147 18.34 -17.15 -16.32
CA PRO A 147 19.19 -15.99 -16.67
C PRO A 147 19.12 -14.84 -15.64
N GLU A 148 17.99 -14.69 -14.96
CA GLU A 148 17.79 -13.70 -13.89
C GLU A 148 18.76 -13.89 -12.72
N LEU A 149 19.19 -15.14 -12.47
CA LEU A 149 20.16 -15.51 -11.44
C LEU A 149 21.53 -14.85 -11.69
N ARG A 150 21.92 -14.62 -12.95
CA ARG A 150 23.20 -13.98 -13.32
C ARG A 150 23.31 -12.56 -12.76
N THR A 151 22.19 -11.86 -12.68
CA THR A 151 22.12 -10.50 -12.14
C THR A 151 22.13 -10.54 -10.60
N CYS A 152 21.43 -11.50 -10.01
CA CYS A 152 21.33 -11.65 -8.55
C CYS A 152 22.66 -12.06 -7.91
N ILE A 153 23.45 -12.94 -8.56
CA ILE A 153 24.78 -13.35 -8.08
C ILE A 153 25.71 -12.14 -7.89
N ARG A 154 25.61 -11.11 -8.74
CA ARG A 154 26.43 -9.89 -8.63
C ARG A 154 26.06 -9.01 -7.43
N GLN A 155 24.86 -9.19 -6.86
CA GLN A 155 24.32 -8.34 -5.80
C GLN A 155 23.68 -9.16 -4.67
N LEU A 156 24.27 -10.30 -4.30
CA LEU A 156 23.73 -11.27 -3.33
C LEU A 156 23.28 -10.66 -1.99
N VAL A 157 23.89 -9.55 -1.55
CA VAL A 157 23.51 -8.80 -0.34
C VAL A 157 22.04 -8.35 -0.35
N HIS A 158 21.47 -8.12 -1.55
CA HIS A 158 20.08 -7.69 -1.70
C HIS A 158 19.10 -8.85 -1.99
N TRP A 159 19.59 -10.10 -2.04
CA TRP A 159 18.82 -11.31 -2.37
C TRP A 159 19.02 -12.42 -1.31
N PRO A 160 18.72 -12.16 -0.03
CA PRO A 160 19.06 -13.07 1.07
C PRO A 160 18.40 -14.44 0.96
N GLN A 161 17.16 -14.54 0.48
CA GLN A 161 16.45 -15.82 0.34
C GLN A 161 17.01 -16.62 -0.83
N THR A 162 17.28 -15.97 -1.96
CA THR A 162 17.92 -16.62 -3.12
C THR A 162 19.34 -17.09 -2.78
N ALA A 163 20.14 -16.27 -2.10
CA ALA A 163 21.49 -16.62 -1.64
C ALA A 163 21.49 -17.86 -0.75
N ARG A 164 20.51 -17.96 0.15
CA ARG A 164 20.34 -19.12 1.02
C ARG A 164 20.09 -20.40 0.21
N VAL A 165 19.16 -20.37 -0.76
CA VAL A 165 18.88 -21.54 -1.60
C VAL A 165 20.11 -21.95 -2.40
N ILE A 166 20.85 -21.01 -2.99
CA ILE A 166 22.11 -21.30 -3.69
C ILE A 166 23.09 -22.00 -2.75
N SER A 167 23.28 -21.48 -1.54
CA SER A 167 24.19 -22.08 -0.56
C SER A 167 23.74 -23.49 -0.13
N GLU A 168 22.45 -23.72 0.02
CA GLU A 168 21.89 -25.04 0.36
C GLU A 168 22.14 -26.05 -0.77
N VAL A 169 21.93 -25.66 -2.03
CA VAL A 169 22.16 -26.51 -3.20
C VAL A 169 23.64 -26.88 -3.37
N LEU A 170 24.53 -25.88 -3.23
CA LEU A 170 25.97 -26.10 -3.33
C LEU A 170 26.51 -26.95 -2.18
N THR A 171 25.96 -26.79 -0.97
CA THR A 171 26.36 -27.57 0.21
C THR A 171 25.83 -29.00 0.14
N GLN A 172 24.60 -29.21 -0.36
CA GLN A 172 24.03 -30.54 -0.61
C GLN A 172 24.73 -31.28 -1.76
N SER A 173 25.45 -30.56 -2.61
CA SER A 173 26.29 -31.10 -3.68
C SER A 173 27.73 -31.43 -3.23
N ALA A 174 28.08 -31.14 -1.97
CA ALA A 174 29.39 -31.43 -1.40
C ALA A 174 29.55 -32.94 -1.10
N PRO A 175 30.70 -33.57 -1.40
CA PRO A 175 30.90 -34.99 -1.16
C PRO A 175 31.04 -35.29 0.34
N ILE A 176 30.57 -36.47 0.75
CA ILE A 176 31.01 -37.13 1.99
C ILE A 176 32.54 -37.18 1.94
N PRO A 177 33.28 -36.72 2.98
CA PRO A 177 34.73 -36.83 2.99
C PRO A 177 35.08 -38.32 2.99
N THR A 178 35.60 -38.80 1.86
CA THR A 178 36.16 -40.13 1.79
C THR A 178 37.57 -40.02 2.35
N ASP A 179 37.75 -40.45 3.59
CA ASP A 179 39.06 -40.79 4.11
C ASP A 179 39.70 -41.84 3.18
N ARG A 180 40.85 -41.48 2.60
CA ARG A 180 41.94 -42.42 2.33
C ARG A 180 43.23 -41.62 2.15
N SER A 181 44.03 -41.67 3.19
CA SER A 181 45.50 -41.62 3.11
C SER A 181 46.02 -42.36 1.88
N THR A 182 47.00 -41.75 1.18
CA THR A 182 48.18 -42.28 0.46
C THR A 182 48.52 -41.21 -0.59
N ASN A 183 49.40 -40.25 -0.28
CA ASN A 183 50.81 -40.23 -0.68
C ASN A 183 51.02 -40.59 -2.16
N VAL A 184 51.76 -39.75 -2.90
CA VAL A 184 52.77 -40.11 -3.92
C VAL A 184 52.90 -39.02 -5.02
N PHE A 185 54.12 -38.46 -5.12
CA PHE A 185 54.77 -37.61 -6.14
C PHE A 185 54.18 -36.20 -6.39
N ALA A 186 54.83 -35.10 -6.00
CA ALA A 186 56.14 -34.56 -6.42
C ALA A 186 56.19 -34.06 -7.88
N THR A 187 56.76 -32.85 -8.02
CA THR A 187 57.48 -32.26 -9.17
C THR A 187 56.74 -31.19 -9.99
N ASP A 188 57.14 -29.94 -9.72
CA ASP A 188 57.51 -28.83 -10.61
C ASP A 188 56.81 -28.64 -11.97
N TYR A 189 56.34 -27.42 -12.25
CA TYR A 189 57.14 -26.41 -12.97
C TYR A 189 56.34 -25.12 -13.28
N PHE A 190 57.00 -23.99 -12.97
CA PHE A 190 56.82 -22.57 -13.35
C PHE A 190 55.56 -21.79 -12.97
#